data_AF-A0A6C0IIJ6-F1
#
_entry.id   AF-A0A6C0IIJ6-F1
#
_cell.length_a   1.000
_cell.length_b   1.000
_cell.length_c   1.000
_cell.angle_alpha   90.00
_cell.angle_beta   90.00
_cell.angle_gamma   90.00
#
_symmetry.space_group_name_H-M   'P 1'
#
loop_
_entity.id
_entity.type
_entity.pdbx_description
1 polymer ?
#
loop_
_entity_poly.entity_id
_entity_poly.type
_entity_poly.pdbx_seq_one_letter_code
_entity_poly.pdbx_strand_id
1 'polypeptide(L)'
;MPTIKNWLYFALVNFLIMGYIVCLYYLTSLQEIKANWPLYRCNPMYMPLSDNIEQDFTYCIQNMQGNFMGYLLEPLTHITDSLSNMMGGFMVDINNVRYMFSNIRGYISNIFQSIFGVFLNLVIVFQKIIIGIKDIFGKTIGVLVSLLYILDGSIKTMGSAWNGPSGMLVRSLGKCFHPDTNIKLNNGNIVKIKDINLGDVLENGSVVQATMKIGNTDIQTYEDLYVIKNDGVNNEDILVTGSHLIYNDGIFITVKDYKDAVKSYIKTDVLSCLITSDHKIQIGSKIFWDWEDHFIKNYSKRIDM
;
A
#
# COMPACT_ATOMS: atom_id res chain seq x y z
N MET A 1 85.98 -32.04 -136.96
CA MET A 1 85.46 -32.44 -135.63
C MET A 1 85.53 -31.24 -134.70
N PRO A 2 84.45 -30.87 -133.99
CA PRO A 2 84.51 -29.72 -133.08
C PRO A 2 85.54 -30.00 -131.97
N THR A 3 86.41 -29.04 -131.71
CA THR A 3 87.46 -29.14 -130.68
C THR A 3 86.83 -29.10 -129.28
N ILE A 4 87.47 -29.74 -128.29
CA ILE A 4 87.02 -29.79 -126.88
C ILE A 4 86.68 -28.40 -126.32
N LYS A 5 87.38 -27.35 -126.77
CA LYS A 5 87.09 -25.95 -126.38
C LYS A 5 85.68 -25.51 -126.78
N ASN A 6 85.17 -25.93 -127.94
CA ASN A 6 83.82 -25.56 -128.40
C ASN A 6 82.72 -26.24 -127.56
N TRP A 7 82.96 -27.46 -127.09
CA TRP A 7 82.05 -28.14 -126.15
C TRP A 7 82.03 -27.49 -124.76
N LEU A 8 83.17 -27.00 -124.28
CA LEU A 8 83.28 -26.23 -123.02
C LEU A 8 82.53 -24.89 -123.09
N TYR A 9 82.69 -24.13 -124.17
CA TYR A 9 81.93 -22.88 -124.36
C TYR A 9 80.43 -23.13 -124.47
N PHE A 10 80.01 -24.21 -125.15
CA PHE A 10 78.60 -24.61 -125.22
C PHE A 10 78.03 -24.97 -123.84
N ALA A 11 78.74 -25.76 -123.04
CA ALA A 11 78.31 -26.10 -121.68
C ALA A 11 78.22 -24.87 -120.77
N LEU A 12 79.20 -23.97 -120.84
CA LEU A 12 79.24 -22.74 -120.04
C LEU A 12 78.07 -21.79 -120.38
N VAL A 13 77.75 -21.61 -121.66
CA VAL A 13 76.59 -20.80 -122.07
C VAL A 13 75.27 -21.39 -121.57
N ASN A 14 75.09 -22.71 -121.65
CA ASN A 14 73.89 -23.36 -121.12
C ASN A 14 73.77 -23.22 -119.59
N PHE A 15 74.88 -23.33 -118.85
CA PHE A 15 74.88 -23.07 -117.40
C PHE A 15 74.57 -21.62 -117.05
N LEU A 16 75.06 -20.65 -117.83
CA LEU A 16 74.72 -19.24 -117.64
C LEU A 16 73.24 -18.95 -117.92
N ILE A 17 72.67 -19.58 -118.96
CA ILE A 17 71.24 -19.47 -119.27
C ILE A 17 70.40 -20.13 -118.17
N MET A 18 70.80 -21.30 -117.67
CA MET A 18 70.15 -21.97 -116.55
C MET A 18 70.21 -21.10 -115.28
N GLY A 19 71.37 -20.52 -114.97
CA GLY A 19 71.54 -19.60 -113.85
C GLY A 19 70.69 -18.34 -114.00
N TYR A 20 70.57 -17.80 -115.21
CA TYR A 20 69.71 -16.64 -115.50
C TYR A 20 68.22 -16.97 -115.30
N ILE A 21 67.74 -18.12 -115.78
CA ILE A 21 66.34 -18.56 -115.59
C ILE A 21 66.04 -18.77 -114.10
N VAL A 22 66.94 -19.41 -113.34
CA VAL A 22 66.79 -19.60 -111.89
C VAL A 22 66.77 -18.25 -111.16
N CYS A 23 67.62 -17.30 -111.56
CA CYS A 23 67.65 -15.96 -110.99
C CYS A 23 66.35 -15.20 -111.24
N LEU A 24 65.82 -15.23 -112.47
CA LEU A 24 64.53 -14.62 -112.79
C LEU A 24 63.39 -15.25 -111.99
N TYR A 25 63.34 -16.58 -111.89
CA TYR A 25 62.34 -17.27 -111.07
C TYR A 25 62.39 -16.85 -109.60
N TYR A 26 63.59 -16.74 -109.04
CA TYR A 26 63.79 -16.28 -107.67
C TYR A 26 63.31 -14.83 -107.47
N LEU A 27 63.66 -13.92 -108.38
CA LEU A 27 63.21 -12.53 -108.33
C LEU A 27 61.70 -12.40 -108.49
N THR A 28 61.06 -13.20 -109.36
CA THR A 28 59.59 -13.22 -109.49
C THR A 28 58.91 -13.74 -108.23
N SER A 29 59.46 -14.78 -107.60
CA SER A 29 58.92 -15.33 -106.34
C SER A 29 59.05 -14.34 -105.17
N LEU A 30 60.13 -13.56 -105.14
CA LEU A 30 60.31 -12.49 -104.15
C LEU A 30 59.32 -11.34 -104.36
N GLN A 31 59.04 -10.99 -105.61
CA GLN A 31 58.03 -9.98 -105.93
C GLN A 31 56.63 -10.43 -105.51
N GLU A 32 56.29 -11.71 -105.67
CA GLU A 32 55.01 -12.26 -105.24
C GLU A 32 54.86 -12.24 -103.70
N ILE A 33 55.93 -12.56 -102.96
CA ILE A 33 55.94 -12.48 -101.50
C ILE A 33 55.81 -11.02 -101.02
N LYS A 34 56.51 -10.07 -101.68
CA LYS A 34 56.38 -8.64 -101.36
C LYS A 34 55.00 -8.09 -101.73
N ALA A 35 54.37 -8.56 -102.81
CA ALA A 35 53.01 -8.16 -103.18
C ALA A 35 51.96 -8.61 -102.14
N ASN A 36 52.18 -9.77 -101.51
CA ASN A 36 51.31 -10.32 -100.47
C ASN A 36 51.91 -10.20 -99.06
N TRP A 37 52.69 -9.14 -98.81
CA TRP A 37 53.41 -8.94 -97.55
C TRP A 37 52.54 -9.06 -96.27
N PRO A 38 51.27 -8.58 -96.23
CA PRO A 38 50.43 -8.72 -95.04
C PRO A 38 50.21 -10.16 -94.57
N LEU A 39 50.29 -11.14 -95.48
CA LEU A 39 50.16 -12.56 -95.17
C LEU A 39 51.46 -13.17 -94.62
N TYR A 40 52.61 -12.71 -95.11
CA TYR A 40 53.92 -13.29 -94.80
C TYR A 40 54.70 -12.54 -93.71
N ARG A 41 54.31 -11.30 -93.35
CA ARG A 41 55.01 -10.43 -92.39
C ARG A 41 55.25 -11.03 -90.99
N CYS A 42 54.36 -11.91 -90.53
CA CYS A 42 54.47 -12.56 -89.21
C CYS A 42 55.12 -13.95 -89.25
N ASN A 43 55.59 -14.41 -90.42
CA ASN A 43 56.33 -15.66 -90.54
C ASN A 43 57.84 -15.40 -90.39
N PRO A 44 58.52 -15.97 -89.37
CA PRO A 44 59.93 -15.74 -89.11
C PRO A 44 60.86 -16.03 -90.30
N MET A 45 60.47 -16.94 -91.21
CA MET A 45 61.30 -17.31 -92.36
C MET A 45 61.37 -16.22 -93.44
N TYR A 46 60.32 -15.41 -93.57
CA TYR A 46 60.23 -14.36 -94.60
C TYR A 46 60.53 -12.96 -94.05
N MET A 47 60.61 -12.80 -92.72
CA MET A 47 60.84 -11.52 -92.03
C MET A 47 62.11 -10.76 -92.47
N PRO A 48 63.25 -11.40 -92.79
CA PRO A 48 64.43 -10.70 -93.31
C PRO A 48 64.20 -9.97 -94.66
N LEU A 49 63.09 -10.26 -95.34
CA LEU A 49 62.67 -9.59 -96.58
C LEU A 49 61.83 -8.32 -96.34
N SER A 50 61.51 -8.00 -95.07
CA SER A 50 60.78 -6.79 -94.69
C SER A 50 61.60 -5.53 -94.97
N ASP A 51 60.93 -4.47 -95.42
CA ASP A 51 61.54 -3.15 -95.55
C ASP A 51 61.75 -2.48 -94.17
N ASN A 52 61.03 -2.91 -93.12
CA ASN A 52 61.21 -2.45 -91.74
C ASN A 52 60.92 -3.58 -90.72
N ILE A 53 61.97 -4.34 -90.42
CA ILE A 53 61.91 -5.52 -89.54
C ILE A 53 61.41 -5.16 -88.13
N GLU A 54 61.80 -4.00 -87.57
CA GLU A 54 61.44 -3.61 -86.21
C GLU A 54 59.94 -3.34 -86.07
N GLN A 55 59.35 -2.64 -87.05
CA GLN A 55 57.92 -2.34 -87.06
C GLN A 55 57.08 -3.60 -87.25
N ASP A 56 57.45 -4.47 -88.21
CA ASP A 56 56.72 -5.72 -88.46
C ASP A 56 56.84 -6.69 -87.28
N PHE A 57 58.02 -6.79 -86.65
CA PHE A 57 58.21 -7.59 -85.44
C PHE A 57 57.34 -7.08 -84.29
N THR A 58 57.36 -5.76 -84.02
CA THR A 58 56.55 -5.14 -82.97
C THR A 58 55.06 -5.36 -83.21
N TYR A 59 54.60 -5.19 -84.46
CA TYR A 59 53.21 -5.42 -84.83
C TYR A 59 52.78 -6.88 -84.60
N CYS A 60 53.60 -7.85 -85.05
CA CYS A 60 53.27 -9.26 -84.91
C CYS A 60 53.29 -9.70 -83.44
N ILE A 61 54.23 -9.20 -82.63
CA ILE A 61 54.27 -9.46 -81.19
C ILE A 61 53.08 -8.82 -80.47
N GLN A 62 52.71 -7.57 -80.79
CA GLN A 62 51.54 -6.92 -80.20
C GLN A 62 50.24 -7.65 -80.55
N ASN A 63 50.08 -8.09 -81.80
CA ASN A 63 48.92 -8.85 -82.23
C ASN A 63 48.88 -10.27 -81.62
N MET A 64 50.03 -10.93 -81.47
CA MET A 64 50.12 -12.20 -80.74
C MET A 64 49.82 -12.03 -79.25
N GLN A 65 50.32 -10.96 -78.62
CA GLN A 65 50.02 -10.64 -77.22
C GLN A 65 48.54 -10.33 -77.02
N GLY A 66 47.89 -9.57 -77.92
CA GLY A 66 46.45 -9.30 -77.83
C GLY A 66 45.60 -10.58 -77.87
N ASN A 67 45.97 -11.54 -78.74
CA ASN A 67 45.26 -12.82 -78.85
C ASN A 67 45.59 -13.79 -77.70
N PHE A 68 46.81 -13.75 -77.16
CA PHE A 68 47.23 -14.63 -76.06
C PHE A 68 46.86 -14.10 -74.67
N MET A 69 46.66 -12.78 -74.52
CA MET A 69 46.27 -12.15 -73.26
C MET A 69 44.90 -12.65 -72.79
N GLY A 70 43.95 -12.91 -73.71
CA GLY A 70 42.67 -13.52 -73.36
C GLY A 70 42.83 -14.88 -72.69
N TYR A 71 43.71 -15.74 -73.23
CA TYR A 71 44.03 -17.06 -72.66
C TYR A 71 44.79 -16.97 -71.33
N LEU A 72 45.67 -15.97 -71.17
CA LEU A 72 46.38 -15.72 -69.91
C LEU A 72 45.49 -15.13 -68.80
N LEU A 73 44.46 -14.36 -69.17
CA LEU A 73 43.51 -13.77 -68.23
C LEU A 73 42.40 -14.75 -67.83
N GLU A 74 42.13 -15.80 -68.60
CA GLU A 74 41.08 -16.79 -68.32
C GLU A 74 41.16 -17.37 -66.88
N PRO A 75 42.33 -17.80 -66.37
CA PRO A 75 42.47 -18.25 -64.98
C PRO A 75 42.18 -17.14 -63.95
N LEU A 76 42.58 -15.90 -64.23
CA LEU A 76 42.33 -14.76 -63.36
C LEU A 76 40.84 -14.37 -63.34
N THR A 77 40.15 -14.47 -64.48
CA THR A 77 38.70 -14.26 -64.55
C THR A 77 37.94 -15.32 -63.77
N HIS A 78 38.30 -16.60 -63.88
CA HIS A 78 37.67 -17.68 -63.11
C HIS A 78 37.85 -17.52 -61.59
N ILE A 79 39.05 -17.12 -61.14
CA ILE A 79 39.30 -16.84 -59.72
C ILE A 79 38.47 -15.65 -59.25
N THR A 80 38.36 -14.60 -60.06
CA THR A 80 37.58 -13.40 -59.75
C THR A 80 36.09 -13.71 -59.68
N ASP A 81 35.57 -14.50 -60.62
CA ASP A 81 34.17 -14.93 -60.65
C ASP A 81 33.84 -15.85 -59.47
N SER A 82 34.74 -16.78 -59.13
CA SER A 82 34.61 -17.63 -57.95
C SER A 82 34.59 -16.81 -56.66
N LEU A 83 35.48 -15.81 -56.55
CA LEU A 83 35.52 -14.89 -55.42
C LEU A 83 34.25 -14.03 -55.33
N SER A 84 33.77 -13.51 -56.46
CA SER A 84 32.53 -12.73 -56.55
C SER A 84 31.30 -13.56 -56.14
N ASN A 85 31.20 -14.80 -56.62
CA ASN A 85 30.13 -15.73 -56.24
C ASN A 85 30.19 -16.09 -54.74
N MET A 86 31.39 -16.28 -54.19
CA MET A 86 31.58 -16.51 -52.77
C MET A 86 31.20 -15.29 -51.93
N MET A 87 31.56 -14.08 -52.36
CA MET A 87 31.13 -12.82 -51.73
C MET A 87 29.61 -12.62 -51.81
N GLY A 88 28.99 -12.99 -52.94
CA GLY A 88 27.54 -12.99 -53.11
C GLY A 88 26.84 -13.95 -52.14
N GLY A 89 27.33 -15.18 -52.03
CA GLY A 89 26.85 -16.18 -51.08
C GLY A 89 26.98 -15.71 -49.63
N PHE A 90 28.15 -15.16 -49.26
CA PHE A 90 28.39 -14.62 -47.92
C PHE A 90 27.44 -13.47 -47.57
N MET A 91 27.09 -12.60 -48.53
CA MET A 91 26.13 -11.52 -48.29
C MET A 91 24.71 -12.05 -48.06
N VAL A 92 24.32 -13.11 -48.77
CA VAL A 92 23.05 -13.81 -48.53
C VAL A 92 23.04 -14.44 -47.14
N ASP A 93 24.14 -15.09 -46.73
CA ASP A 93 24.26 -15.68 -45.40
C ASP A 93 24.19 -14.63 -44.28
N ILE A 94 24.83 -13.46 -44.46
CA ILE A 94 24.68 -12.32 -43.53
C ILE A 94 23.22 -11.89 -43.42
N ASN A 95 22.50 -11.79 -44.54
CA ASN A 95 21.09 -11.43 -44.52
C ASN A 95 20.22 -12.51 -43.85
N ASN A 96 20.53 -13.79 -44.06
CA ASN A 96 19.87 -14.91 -43.37
C ASN A 96 20.09 -14.85 -41.85
N VAL A 97 21.31 -14.53 -41.41
CA VAL A 97 21.62 -14.30 -40.00
C VAL A 97 20.83 -13.10 -39.45
N ARG A 98 20.74 -12.00 -40.20
CA ARG A 98 19.91 -10.85 -39.80
C ARG A 98 18.43 -11.21 -39.70
N TYR A 99 17.92 -12.03 -40.62
CA TYR A 99 16.54 -12.53 -40.58
C TYR A 99 16.30 -13.43 -39.37
N MET A 100 17.24 -14.31 -39.03
CA MET A 100 17.20 -15.11 -37.81
C MET A 100 17.12 -14.21 -36.56
N PHE A 101 17.96 -13.16 -36.46
CA PHE A 101 17.92 -12.21 -35.35
C PHE A 101 16.60 -11.42 -35.31
N SER A 102 16.03 -11.08 -36.46
CA SER A 102 14.70 -10.45 -36.54
C SER A 102 13.61 -11.36 -35.97
N ASN A 103 13.61 -12.64 -36.35
CA ASN A 103 12.66 -13.63 -35.84
C ASN A 103 12.82 -13.83 -34.33
N ILE A 104 14.05 -13.99 -33.83
CA ILE A 104 14.33 -14.09 -32.39
C ILE A 104 13.78 -12.86 -31.65
N ARG A 105 14.04 -11.66 -32.15
CA ARG A 105 13.51 -10.42 -31.55
C ARG A 105 11.98 -10.39 -31.57
N GLY A 106 11.35 -10.86 -32.65
CA GLY A 106 9.89 -10.97 -32.75
C GLY A 106 9.30 -11.91 -31.71
N TYR A 107 9.86 -13.12 -31.56
CA TYR A 107 9.41 -14.08 -30.55
C TYR A 107 9.57 -13.53 -29.13
N ILE A 108 10.72 -12.93 -28.83
CA ILE A 108 10.95 -12.30 -27.53
C ILE A 108 9.92 -11.20 -27.27
N SER A 109 9.64 -10.33 -28.26
CA SER A 109 8.65 -9.26 -28.12
C SER A 109 7.24 -9.81 -27.84
N ASN A 110 6.83 -10.86 -28.56
CA ASN A 110 5.54 -11.52 -28.38
C ASN A 110 5.39 -12.17 -26.99
N ILE A 111 6.47 -12.80 -26.49
CA ILE A 111 6.51 -13.37 -25.15
C ILE A 111 6.33 -12.26 -24.11
N PHE A 112 7.10 -11.18 -24.21
CA PHE A 112 6.97 -10.05 -23.29
C PHE A 112 5.56 -9.44 -23.32
N GLN A 113 4.99 -9.19 -24.50
CA GLN A 113 3.63 -8.65 -24.63
C GLN A 113 2.58 -9.57 -24.00
N SER A 114 2.68 -10.87 -24.22
CA SER A 114 1.74 -11.86 -23.66
C SER A 114 1.83 -11.90 -22.13
N ILE A 115 3.06 -11.92 -21.59
CA ILE A 115 3.31 -11.91 -20.15
C ILE A 115 2.77 -10.62 -19.51
N PHE A 116 3.11 -9.45 -20.07
CA PHE A 116 2.60 -8.17 -19.57
C PHE A 116 1.07 -8.07 -19.66
N GLY A 117 0.44 -8.61 -20.72
CA GLY A 117 -1.01 -8.67 -20.84
C GLY A 117 -1.67 -9.44 -19.69
N VAL A 118 -1.10 -10.59 -19.30
CA VAL A 118 -1.59 -11.36 -18.15
C VAL A 118 -1.37 -10.59 -16.84
N PHE A 119 -0.19 -10.00 -16.63
CA PHE A 119 0.10 -9.24 -15.43
C PHE A 119 -0.83 -8.02 -15.24
N LEU A 120 -1.16 -7.29 -16.31
CA LEU A 120 -2.09 -6.16 -16.23
C LEU A 120 -3.48 -6.61 -15.76
N ASN A 121 -3.99 -7.72 -16.30
CA ASN A 121 -5.26 -8.29 -15.85
C ASN A 121 -5.21 -8.75 -14.39
N LEU A 122 -4.10 -9.36 -13.98
CA LEU A 122 -3.87 -9.79 -12.60
C LEU A 122 -3.82 -8.59 -11.62
N VAL A 123 -3.18 -7.49 -12.00
CA VAL A 123 -3.15 -6.26 -11.18
C VAL A 123 -4.56 -5.72 -10.91
N ILE A 124 -5.45 -5.73 -11.91
CA ILE A 124 -6.85 -5.30 -11.74
C ILE A 124 -7.57 -6.17 -10.69
N VAL A 125 -7.35 -7.48 -10.72
CA VAL A 125 -7.93 -8.42 -9.73
C VAL A 125 -7.41 -8.12 -8.33
N PHE A 126 -6.09 -7.92 -8.16
CA PHE A 126 -5.51 -7.54 -6.87
C PHE A 126 -6.05 -6.20 -6.35
N GLN A 127 -6.19 -5.20 -7.21
CA GLN A 127 -6.79 -3.91 -6.85
C GLN A 127 -8.24 -4.09 -6.34
N LYS A 128 -9.04 -4.94 -7.00
CA LYS A 128 -10.41 -5.25 -6.56
C LYS A 128 -10.44 -5.92 -5.18
N ILE A 129 -9.51 -6.82 -4.90
CA ILE A 129 -9.36 -7.45 -3.57
C ILE A 129 -9.04 -6.39 -2.51
N ILE A 130 -8.09 -5.49 -2.78
CA ILE A 130 -7.70 -4.42 -1.86
C ILE A 130 -8.88 -3.47 -1.58
N ILE A 131 -9.63 -3.10 -2.61
CA ILE A 131 -10.85 -2.28 -2.46
C ILE A 131 -11.87 -3.00 -1.58
N GLY A 132 -12.10 -4.30 -1.79
CA GLY A 132 -13.00 -5.10 -0.97
C GLY A 132 -12.56 -5.18 0.49
N ILE A 133 -11.26 -5.36 0.75
CA ILE A 133 -10.71 -5.34 2.11
C ILE A 133 -10.94 -3.98 2.76
N LYS A 134 -10.65 -2.88 2.06
CA LYS A 134 -10.86 -1.52 2.58
C LYS A 134 -12.33 -1.26 2.92
N ASP A 135 -13.27 -1.72 2.09
CA ASP A 135 -14.71 -1.62 2.34
C ASP A 135 -15.13 -2.37 3.61
N ILE A 136 -14.63 -3.60 3.80
CA ILE A 136 -14.90 -4.41 4.99
C ILE A 136 -14.39 -3.72 6.26
N PHE A 137 -13.18 -3.15 6.24
CA PHE A 137 -12.65 -2.37 7.36
C PHE A 137 -13.50 -1.13 7.64
N GLY A 138 -13.92 -0.40 6.59
CA GLY A 138 -14.81 0.75 6.74
C GLY A 138 -16.13 0.39 7.41
N LYS A 139 -16.77 -0.72 7.00
CA LYS A 139 -18.01 -1.22 7.60
C LYS A 139 -17.83 -1.67 9.04
N THR A 140 -16.74 -2.37 9.34
CA THR A 140 -16.41 -2.83 10.70
C THR A 140 -16.22 -1.65 11.65
N ILE A 141 -15.46 -0.63 11.23
CA ILE A 141 -15.26 0.59 12.00
C ILE A 141 -16.60 1.31 12.21
N GLY A 142 -17.42 1.40 11.16
CA GLY A 142 -18.75 2.02 11.25
C GLY A 142 -19.62 1.38 12.33
N VAL A 143 -19.76 0.05 12.32
CA VAL A 143 -20.54 -0.71 13.32
C VAL A 143 -19.98 -0.49 14.73
N LEU A 144 -18.66 -0.55 14.89
CA LEU A 144 -18.01 -0.43 16.19
C LEU A 144 -18.18 0.98 16.77
N VAL A 145 -18.04 2.02 15.95
CA VAL A 145 -18.26 3.42 16.36
C VAL A 145 -19.73 3.66 16.73
N SER A 146 -20.69 3.13 15.95
CA SER A 146 -22.10 3.23 16.32
C SER A 146 -22.40 2.56 17.66
N LEU A 147 -21.84 1.38 17.91
CA LEU A 147 -22.00 0.68 19.19
C LEU A 147 -21.41 1.49 20.34
N LEU A 148 -20.21 2.07 20.16
CA LEU A 148 -19.58 2.93 21.17
C LEU A 148 -20.47 4.12 21.54
N TYR A 149 -21.07 4.80 20.56
CA TYR A 149 -21.96 5.93 20.83
C TYR A 149 -23.28 5.51 21.51
N ILE A 150 -23.82 4.33 21.18
CA ILE A 150 -25.00 3.79 21.87
C ILE A 150 -24.66 3.51 23.33
N LEU A 151 -23.51 2.89 23.60
CA LEU A 151 -23.06 2.62 24.98
C LEU A 151 -22.81 3.90 25.76
N ASP A 152 -22.12 4.88 25.18
CA ASP A 152 -21.90 6.19 25.80
C ASP A 152 -23.24 6.91 26.09
N GLY A 153 -24.17 6.89 25.14
CA GLY A 153 -25.53 7.39 25.34
C GLY A 153 -26.24 6.69 26.51
N SER A 154 -26.17 5.35 26.57
CA SER A 154 -26.80 4.56 27.63
C SER A 154 -26.22 4.87 29.02
N ILE A 155 -24.89 5.03 29.14
CA ILE A 155 -24.23 5.38 30.40
C ILE A 155 -24.66 6.78 30.84
N LYS A 156 -24.71 7.74 29.92
CA LYS A 156 -25.20 9.09 30.21
C LYS A 156 -26.66 9.08 30.66
N THR A 157 -27.52 8.30 29.99
CA THR A 157 -28.93 8.14 30.40
C THR A 157 -29.04 7.51 31.79
N MET A 158 -28.27 6.48 32.11
CA MET A 158 -28.25 5.90 33.46
C MET A 158 -27.76 6.89 34.50
N GLY A 159 -26.71 7.67 34.19
CA GLY A 159 -26.23 8.74 35.06
C GLY A 159 -27.30 9.81 35.30
N SER A 160 -28.03 10.22 34.26
CA SER A 160 -29.15 11.15 34.38
C SER A 160 -30.32 10.57 35.17
N ALA A 161 -30.69 9.30 34.95
CA ALA A 161 -31.75 8.63 35.71
C ALA A 161 -31.38 8.47 37.20
N TRP A 162 -30.13 8.13 37.50
CA TRP A 162 -29.61 8.03 38.86
C TRP A 162 -29.56 9.39 39.57
N ASN A 163 -29.17 10.44 38.86
CA ASN A 163 -29.19 11.81 39.39
C ASN A 163 -30.61 12.42 39.44
N GLY A 164 -31.57 11.83 38.73
CA GLY A 164 -32.96 12.25 38.69
C GLY A 164 -33.81 11.71 39.86
N PRO A 165 -35.11 12.05 39.90
CA PRO A 165 -35.99 11.79 41.04
C PRO A 165 -36.07 10.33 41.48
N SER A 166 -36.07 9.39 40.54
CA SER A 166 -36.11 7.95 40.86
C SER A 166 -34.89 7.50 41.66
N GLY A 167 -33.68 7.95 41.30
CA GLY A 167 -32.47 7.63 42.05
C GLY A 167 -32.36 8.37 43.39
N MET A 168 -33.06 9.50 43.54
CA MET A 168 -33.16 10.21 44.82
C MET A 168 -33.92 9.39 45.85
N LEU A 169 -35.07 8.83 45.46
CA LEU A 169 -35.87 7.94 46.31
C LEU A 169 -35.03 6.77 46.82
N VAL A 170 -34.23 6.14 45.95
CA VAL A 170 -33.37 5.02 46.34
C VAL A 170 -32.30 5.44 47.36
N ARG A 171 -31.73 6.65 47.26
CA ARG A 171 -30.71 7.16 48.20
C ARG A 171 -31.27 7.65 49.54
N SER A 172 -32.55 7.99 49.60
CA SER A 172 -33.21 8.41 50.84
C SER A 172 -33.84 7.25 51.61
N LEU A 173 -33.91 6.06 51.01
CA LEU A 173 -34.23 4.83 51.75
C LEU A 173 -33.18 4.60 52.83
N GLY A 174 -33.64 4.46 54.07
CA GLY A 174 -32.79 4.10 55.20
C GLY A 174 -32.32 5.25 56.09
N LYS A 175 -32.61 6.53 55.77
CA LYS A 175 -32.26 7.67 56.63
C LYS A 175 -33.34 8.00 57.65
N CYS A 176 -33.51 7.18 58.68
CA CYS A 176 -34.64 7.30 59.62
C CYS A 176 -34.25 7.03 61.08
N PHE A 177 -35.23 7.10 61.99
CA PHE A 177 -35.07 6.81 63.40
C PHE A 177 -35.73 5.48 63.80
N HIS A 178 -35.34 4.95 64.96
CA HIS A 178 -36.05 3.85 65.57
C HIS A 178 -37.48 4.30 65.97
N PRO A 179 -38.53 3.48 65.74
CA PRO A 179 -39.93 3.87 66.00
C PRO A 179 -40.20 4.38 67.43
N ASP A 180 -39.49 3.83 68.42
CA ASP A 180 -39.65 4.20 69.83
C ASP A 180 -38.73 5.34 70.30
N THR A 181 -37.97 5.99 69.41
CA THR A 181 -37.19 7.18 69.79
C THR A 181 -38.12 8.30 70.23
N ASN A 182 -37.87 8.84 71.42
CA ASN A 182 -38.69 9.89 72.00
C ASN A 182 -38.32 11.26 71.41
N ILE A 183 -39.35 12.05 71.09
CA ILE A 183 -39.25 13.44 70.65
C ILE A 183 -40.08 14.33 71.57
N LYS A 184 -39.65 15.57 71.75
CA LYS A 184 -40.35 16.55 72.57
C LYS A 184 -41.03 17.59 71.67
N LEU A 185 -42.31 17.81 71.92
CA LEU A 185 -43.13 18.80 71.24
C LEU A 185 -43.02 20.16 71.96
N ASN A 186 -43.31 21.25 71.25
CA ASN A 186 -43.29 22.61 71.79
C ASN A 186 -44.26 22.82 72.97
N ASN A 187 -45.34 22.02 73.04
CA ASN A 187 -46.27 22.03 74.17
C ASN A 187 -45.76 21.30 75.43
N GLY A 188 -44.55 20.74 75.38
CA GLY A 188 -43.92 20.00 76.48
C GLY A 188 -44.22 18.49 76.49
N ASN A 189 -45.13 18.00 75.65
CA ASN A 189 -45.42 16.58 75.57
C ASN A 189 -44.26 15.81 74.91
N ILE A 190 -44.00 14.61 75.42
CA ILE A 190 -43.01 13.69 74.87
C ILE A 190 -43.77 12.56 74.19
N VAL A 191 -43.51 12.37 72.91
CA VAL A 191 -44.14 11.33 72.10
C VAL A 191 -43.06 10.52 71.39
N LYS A 192 -43.37 9.28 71.06
CA LYS A 192 -42.49 8.46 70.24
C LYS A 192 -42.58 8.92 68.79
N ILE A 193 -41.49 8.83 68.06
CA ILE A 193 -41.42 9.31 66.68
C ILE A 193 -42.44 8.60 65.76
N LYS A 194 -42.77 7.34 66.04
CA LYS A 194 -43.79 6.57 65.30
C LYS A 194 -45.22 7.06 65.50
N ASP A 195 -45.46 7.84 66.56
CA ASP A 195 -46.78 8.31 67.02
C ASP A 195 -46.97 9.82 66.76
N ILE A 196 -46.02 10.48 66.09
CA ILE A 196 -46.11 11.88 65.66
C ILE A 196 -47.21 12.03 64.61
N ASN A 197 -47.99 13.10 64.73
CA ASN A 197 -49.03 13.47 63.77
C ASN A 197 -48.61 14.65 62.89
N LEU A 198 -49.27 14.76 61.74
CA LEU A 198 -49.11 15.89 60.85
C LEU A 198 -49.57 17.18 61.55
N GLY A 199 -48.77 18.24 61.44
CA GLY A 199 -49.02 19.53 62.09
C GLY A 199 -48.48 19.63 63.52
N ASP A 200 -47.93 18.56 64.09
CA ASP A 200 -47.22 18.63 65.37
C ASP A 200 -46.01 19.58 65.25
N VAL A 201 -45.75 20.34 66.33
CA VAL A 201 -44.66 21.32 66.39
C VAL A 201 -43.58 20.80 67.34
N LEU A 202 -42.37 20.60 66.82
CA LEU A 202 -41.20 20.15 67.58
C LEU A 202 -40.67 21.24 68.52
N GLU A 203 -39.79 20.89 69.46
CA GLU A 203 -39.25 21.81 70.48
C GLU A 203 -38.56 23.07 69.90
N ASN A 204 -37.92 22.99 68.72
CA ASN A 204 -37.34 24.13 68.00
C ASN A 204 -38.36 24.97 67.23
N GLY A 205 -39.63 24.59 67.19
CA GLY A 205 -40.66 25.25 66.38
C GLY A 205 -40.84 24.68 64.97
N SER A 206 -40.10 23.63 64.58
CA SER A 206 -40.29 22.94 63.30
C SER A 206 -41.66 22.26 63.24
N VAL A 207 -42.40 22.44 62.14
CA VAL A 207 -43.72 21.83 61.94
C VAL A 207 -43.58 20.55 61.15
N VAL A 208 -44.15 19.44 61.63
CA VAL A 208 -44.16 18.15 60.91
C VAL A 208 -45.12 18.20 59.72
N GLN A 209 -44.57 18.05 58.52
CA GLN A 209 -45.31 18.12 57.25
C GLN A 209 -45.61 16.74 56.65
N ALA A 210 -44.78 15.74 56.93
CA ALA A 210 -45.02 14.35 56.55
C ALA A 210 -44.41 13.37 57.57
N THR A 211 -45.03 12.20 57.69
CA THR A 211 -44.49 11.05 58.44
C THR A 211 -44.45 9.83 57.53
N MET A 212 -43.39 9.05 57.62
CA MET A 212 -43.15 7.87 56.77
C MET A 212 -42.72 6.68 57.63
N LYS A 213 -43.23 5.50 57.26
CA LYS A 213 -42.80 4.21 57.82
C LYS A 213 -42.09 3.43 56.72
N ILE A 214 -40.82 3.12 56.94
CA ILE A 214 -39.98 2.43 55.95
C ILE A 214 -39.62 1.05 56.50
N GLY A 215 -39.80 0.01 55.69
CA GLY A 215 -39.36 -1.33 56.03
C GLY A 215 -37.84 -1.44 56.01
N ASN A 216 -37.27 -2.05 57.03
CA ASN A 216 -35.84 -2.34 57.19
C ASN A 216 -35.63 -3.86 57.28
N THR A 217 -36.22 -4.59 56.33
CA THR A 217 -36.25 -6.07 56.33
C THR A 217 -35.41 -6.70 55.22
N ASP A 218 -35.07 -5.94 54.17
CA ASP A 218 -34.24 -6.45 53.07
C ASP A 218 -32.77 -6.49 53.50
N ILE A 219 -32.16 -7.67 53.40
CA ILE A 219 -30.76 -7.92 53.77
C ILE A 219 -29.77 -7.04 52.99
N GLN A 220 -30.08 -6.68 51.74
CA GLN A 220 -29.17 -5.87 50.91
C GLN A 220 -29.23 -4.38 51.22
N THR A 221 -30.35 -3.90 51.73
CA THR A 221 -30.58 -2.48 52.06
C THR A 221 -30.79 -2.25 53.56
N TYR A 222 -30.43 -3.24 54.38
CA TYR A 222 -30.61 -3.16 55.83
C TYR A 222 -29.70 -2.08 56.41
N GLU A 223 -30.30 -1.11 57.10
CA GLU A 223 -29.56 -0.06 57.80
C GLU A 223 -29.40 -0.42 59.27
N ASP A 224 -28.15 -0.39 59.72
CA ASP A 224 -27.81 -0.55 61.13
C ASP A 224 -28.15 0.73 61.91
N LEU A 225 -28.68 0.54 63.11
CA LEU A 225 -28.90 1.63 64.06
C LEU A 225 -27.62 1.98 64.81
N TYR A 226 -27.50 3.25 65.14
CA TYR A 226 -26.48 3.83 65.99
C TYR A 226 -27.15 4.48 67.19
N VAL A 227 -26.45 4.44 68.32
CA VAL A 227 -26.87 5.03 69.59
C VAL A 227 -26.04 6.27 69.86
N ILE A 228 -26.70 7.39 70.11
CA ILE A 228 -26.07 8.58 70.68
C ILE A 228 -26.53 8.66 72.14
N LYS A 229 -25.59 8.52 73.08
CA LYS A 229 -25.90 8.30 74.49
C LYS A 229 -26.20 9.59 75.24
N ASN A 230 -27.22 9.56 76.08
CA ASN A 230 -27.59 10.65 77.00
C ASN A 230 -27.85 12.03 76.37
N ASP A 231 -28.07 12.10 75.06
CA ASP A 231 -28.27 13.36 74.33
C ASP A 231 -29.72 13.57 73.86
N GLY A 232 -30.57 12.56 74.08
CA GLY A 232 -32.00 12.60 73.76
C GLY A 232 -32.83 13.34 74.81
N VAL A 233 -34.15 13.29 74.62
CA VAL A 233 -35.10 13.89 75.55
C VAL A 233 -34.91 13.28 76.94
N ASN A 234 -34.82 14.12 77.99
CA ASN A 234 -34.57 13.68 79.37
C ASN A 234 -33.28 12.86 79.59
N ASN A 235 -32.23 13.11 78.80
CA ASN A 235 -30.96 12.35 78.82
C ASN A 235 -31.14 10.87 78.45
N GLU A 236 -32.13 10.54 77.62
CA GLU A 236 -32.26 9.21 77.04
C GLU A 236 -31.35 9.03 75.81
N ASP A 237 -31.21 7.78 75.38
CA ASP A 237 -30.44 7.43 74.19
C ASP A 237 -31.23 7.69 72.89
N ILE A 238 -30.56 8.24 71.88
CA ILE A 238 -31.15 8.44 70.54
C ILE A 238 -30.75 7.26 69.65
N LEU A 239 -31.75 6.59 69.07
CA LEU A 239 -31.57 5.49 68.12
C LEU A 239 -31.89 5.94 66.71
N VAL A 240 -30.89 5.94 65.84
CA VAL A 240 -30.98 6.51 64.49
C VAL A 240 -30.12 5.70 63.52
N THR A 241 -30.50 5.62 62.25
CA THR A 241 -29.73 4.89 61.23
C THR A 241 -28.39 5.55 60.94
N GLY A 242 -27.37 4.74 60.64
CA GLY A 242 -26.02 5.24 60.39
C GLY A 242 -25.93 6.24 59.22
N SER A 243 -26.75 6.05 58.18
CA SER A 243 -26.82 6.94 57.01
C SER A 243 -27.55 8.27 57.24
N HIS A 244 -28.23 8.45 58.38
CA HIS A 244 -28.95 9.68 58.72
C HIS A 244 -27.97 10.82 58.97
N LEU A 245 -28.42 12.07 58.80
CA LEU A 245 -27.54 13.24 58.93
C LEU A 245 -27.76 13.97 60.25
N ILE A 246 -26.65 14.25 60.95
CA ILE A 246 -26.59 14.99 62.21
C ILE A 246 -25.74 16.24 62.05
N TYR A 247 -26.18 17.34 62.67
CA TYR A 247 -25.44 18.59 62.70
C TYR A 247 -24.27 18.53 63.68
N ASN A 248 -23.06 18.78 63.18
CA ASN A 248 -21.84 18.84 63.98
C ASN A 248 -20.95 19.98 63.47
N ASP A 249 -20.57 20.90 64.36
CA ASP A 249 -19.60 21.99 64.09
C ASP A 249 -19.83 22.77 62.78
N GLY A 250 -21.09 23.13 62.47
CA GLY A 250 -21.43 23.93 61.29
C GLY A 250 -21.80 23.12 60.04
N ILE A 251 -21.60 21.80 60.04
CA ILE A 251 -21.88 20.93 58.89
C ILE A 251 -22.76 19.74 59.27
N PHE A 252 -23.54 19.23 58.32
CA PHE A 252 -24.25 17.96 58.48
C PHE A 252 -23.37 16.80 58.04
N ILE A 253 -23.13 15.84 58.93
CA ILE A 253 -22.37 14.61 58.67
C ILE A 253 -23.25 13.39 58.92
N THR A 254 -22.86 12.22 58.40
CA THR A 254 -23.63 11.00 58.66
C THR A 254 -23.43 10.52 60.10
N VAL A 255 -24.48 9.96 60.72
CA VAL A 255 -24.41 9.53 62.13
C VAL A 255 -23.34 8.47 62.34
N LYS A 256 -23.11 7.56 61.39
CA LYS A 256 -22.02 6.58 61.49
C LYS A 256 -20.63 7.22 61.61
N ASP A 257 -20.46 8.44 61.11
CA ASP A 257 -19.21 9.21 61.16
C ASP A 257 -19.19 10.21 62.33
N TYR A 258 -20.30 10.32 63.08
CA TYR A 258 -20.39 11.20 64.25
C TYR A 258 -19.68 10.57 65.45
N LYS A 259 -18.79 11.35 66.10
CA LYS A 259 -17.85 10.85 67.11
C LYS A 259 -18.53 10.21 68.33
N ASP A 260 -19.68 10.72 68.75
CA ASP A 260 -20.39 10.23 69.94
C ASP A 260 -21.45 9.16 69.60
N ALA A 261 -21.57 8.79 68.31
CA ALA A 261 -22.44 7.71 67.89
C ALA A 261 -21.72 6.36 67.97
N VAL A 262 -22.35 5.39 68.62
CA VAL A 262 -21.84 4.01 68.73
C VAL A 262 -22.79 3.08 68.00
N LYS A 263 -22.25 2.18 67.17
CA LYS A 263 -23.07 1.18 66.47
C LYS A 263 -23.87 0.35 67.46
N SER A 264 -25.18 0.26 67.23
CA SER A 264 -26.11 -0.53 68.04
C SER A 264 -26.21 -1.96 67.51
N TYR A 265 -26.58 -2.89 68.39
CA TYR A 265 -26.97 -4.25 68.02
C TYR A 265 -28.50 -4.42 67.97
N ILE A 266 -29.25 -3.34 68.25
CA ILE A 266 -30.71 -3.33 68.15
C ILE A 266 -31.10 -3.46 66.68
N LYS A 267 -31.93 -4.46 66.40
CA LYS A 267 -32.54 -4.65 65.09
C LYS A 267 -33.98 -4.17 65.11
N THR A 268 -34.41 -3.52 64.03
CA THR A 268 -35.79 -3.12 63.83
C THR A 268 -36.17 -3.36 62.38
N ASP A 269 -37.36 -3.91 62.18
CA ASP A 269 -37.93 -4.19 60.86
C ASP A 269 -38.61 -2.95 60.26
N VAL A 270 -38.83 -1.92 61.07
CA VAL A 270 -39.48 -0.67 60.66
C VAL A 270 -38.69 0.51 61.18
N LEU A 271 -38.54 1.50 60.33
CA LEU A 271 -37.95 2.79 60.64
C LEU A 271 -39.00 3.89 60.47
N SER A 272 -38.86 4.96 61.25
CA SER A 272 -39.76 6.12 61.22
C SER A 272 -39.01 7.37 60.76
N CYS A 273 -39.55 8.02 59.75
CA CYS A 273 -38.98 9.20 59.11
C CYS A 273 -39.98 10.36 59.15
N LEU A 274 -39.46 11.59 59.25
CA LEU A 274 -40.26 12.81 59.24
C LEU A 274 -39.78 13.74 58.13
N ILE A 275 -40.67 14.59 57.65
CA ILE A 275 -40.35 15.80 56.87
C ILE A 275 -40.88 16.98 57.68
N THR A 276 -40.06 18.01 57.88
CA THR A 276 -40.39 19.19 58.66
C THR A 276 -40.25 20.48 57.84
N SER A 277 -40.94 21.54 58.28
CA SER A 277 -41.02 22.81 57.55
C SER A 277 -39.68 23.53 57.31
N ASP A 278 -38.65 23.23 58.10
CA ASP A 278 -37.32 23.84 58.03
C ASP A 278 -36.19 22.81 57.84
N HIS A 279 -36.55 21.57 57.48
CA HIS A 279 -35.66 20.43 57.29
C HIS A 279 -34.85 20.00 58.52
N LYS A 280 -35.28 20.40 59.71
CA LYS A 280 -34.61 20.07 60.97
C LYS A 280 -35.51 19.27 61.87
N ILE A 281 -34.93 18.28 62.51
CA ILE A 281 -35.55 17.48 63.56
C ILE A 281 -34.69 17.63 64.81
N GLN A 282 -35.19 18.37 65.80
CA GLN A 282 -34.51 18.46 67.09
C GLN A 282 -34.92 17.29 68.00
N ILE A 283 -33.92 16.59 68.53
CA ILE A 283 -34.10 15.57 69.57
C ILE A 283 -33.10 15.85 70.68
N GLY A 284 -33.60 16.29 71.84
CA GLY A 284 -32.75 16.73 72.95
C GLY A 284 -31.84 17.88 72.54
N SER A 285 -30.53 17.69 72.72
CA SER A 285 -29.52 18.70 72.37
C SER A 285 -29.10 18.68 70.89
N LYS A 286 -29.49 17.65 70.15
CA LYS A 286 -29.01 17.39 68.78
C LYS A 286 -30.01 17.79 67.72
N ILE A 287 -29.48 18.20 66.57
CA ILE A 287 -30.26 18.56 65.40
C ILE A 287 -29.91 17.57 64.29
N PHE A 288 -30.95 16.94 63.75
CA PHE A 288 -30.85 16.04 62.62
C PHE A 288 -31.49 16.68 61.39
N TRP A 289 -31.06 16.26 60.21
CA TRP A 289 -31.74 16.63 58.97
C TRP A 289 -32.99 15.77 58.80
N ASP A 290 -34.06 16.32 58.22
CA ASP A 290 -35.25 15.52 57.91
C ASP A 290 -35.01 14.58 56.71
N TRP A 291 -36.05 13.94 56.17
CA TRP A 291 -35.87 13.02 55.04
C TRP A 291 -35.52 13.71 53.70
N GLU A 292 -35.67 15.03 53.58
CA GLU A 292 -35.45 15.78 52.34
C GLU A 292 -34.02 16.36 52.22
N ASP A 293 -33.05 15.50 51.89
CA ASP A 293 -31.63 15.87 51.86
C ASP A 293 -31.18 16.76 50.68
N HIS A 294 -32.08 17.14 49.78
CA HIS A 294 -31.75 17.85 48.53
C HIS A 294 -31.09 19.20 48.76
N PHE A 295 -31.36 19.86 49.88
CA PHE A 295 -30.86 21.20 50.15
C PHE A 295 -29.45 21.21 50.77
N ILE A 296 -28.94 20.08 51.28
CA ILE A 296 -27.68 20.06 52.04
C ILE A 296 -26.45 20.37 51.15
N LYS A 297 -26.46 19.96 49.88
CA LYS A 297 -25.40 20.36 48.91
C LYS A 297 -25.33 21.87 48.68
N ASN A 298 -26.38 22.63 48.97
CA ASN A 298 -26.39 24.09 48.87
C ASN A 298 -25.96 24.78 50.18
N TYR A 299 -26.04 24.10 51.33
CA TYR A 299 -25.63 24.68 52.62
C TYR A 299 -24.13 24.59 52.88
N SER A 300 -23.45 23.54 52.40
CA SER A 300 -21.98 23.47 52.50
C SER A 300 -21.26 24.54 51.67
N LYS A 301 -21.96 25.23 50.77
CA LYS A 301 -21.44 26.35 49.96
C LYS A 301 -21.77 27.73 50.53
N ARG A 302 -22.67 27.85 51.50
CA ARG A 302 -23.14 29.14 52.03
C ARG A 302 -22.35 29.65 53.24
N ILE A 303 -21.47 28.83 53.81
CA ILE A 303 -20.63 29.23 54.96
C ILE A 303 -19.32 29.90 54.49
N ASP A 304 -19.03 29.86 53.18
CA ASP A 304 -17.87 30.53 52.56
C ASP A 304 -18.21 31.91 51.95
N MET A 305 -19.20 32.63 52.49
CA MET A 305 -19.54 34.00 52.06
C MET A 305 -19.67 34.97 53.23
#